data_AF-A0A7C4RF33-F1
#
_entry.id   AF-A0A7C4RF33-F1
#
_cell.length_a   1.000
_cell.length_b   1.000
_cell.length_c   1.000
_cell.angle_alpha   90.00
_cell.angle_beta   90.00
_cell.angle_gamma   90.00
#
_symmetry.space_group_name_H-M   'P 1'
#
loop_
_entity.id
_entity.type
_entity.pdbx_description
1 polymer ?
#
loop_
_entity_poly.entity_id
_entity_poly.type
_entity_poly.pdbx_seq_one_letter_code
_entity_poly.pdbx_strand_id
1 'polypeptide(L)'
;MLIIDGVKYKLWTPKDEEKEFHPLVKEHYKEIFGEDSLYFDTKHVLKTVSGIGSIPDAYVINLSRAELYVVEIELASHPVYDHIVKQLTKFINGIENLDTRNQIIDMLYDEIDSDIVLRATVQKAIGSTDIYRFVSKLLSKPPRIVIIVDKKTPEIEEACRVLKYQTDIMEFETFVREDAPNVHAHLFEPLFGIERIEMKVKEEKGKRVPEHYKDWQSLYAWVEDNVKDVEKALESSIISINPSEVTKAIHGRYLCFYKGKPSTKSIFAAFLLTKKALKVRIRTDPNTFKDPQRLTGDKVYKGWFFKQGEEREFKIRSREQIPYAMELIKQSYDISGEI
;
A
#
# COMPACT_ATOMS: atom_id res chain seq x y z
N MET A 1 -26.47 -27.73 -13.78
CA MET A 1 -25.76 -28.99 -14.11
C MET A 1 -24.45 -28.58 -14.74
N LEU A 2 -23.33 -29.10 -14.21
CA LEU A 2 -21.99 -28.80 -14.68
C LEU A 2 -21.40 -30.05 -15.35
N ILE A 3 -20.68 -29.90 -16.45
CA ILE A 3 -20.00 -31.00 -17.14
C ILE A 3 -18.53 -30.63 -17.33
N ILE A 4 -17.63 -31.43 -16.80
CA ILE A 4 -16.17 -31.27 -16.92
C ILE A 4 -15.61 -32.55 -17.52
N ASP A 5 -14.91 -32.45 -18.66
CA ASP A 5 -14.33 -33.61 -19.38
C ASP A 5 -15.31 -34.76 -19.63
N GLY A 6 -16.58 -34.42 -19.91
CA GLY A 6 -17.66 -35.40 -20.15
C GLY A 6 -18.27 -36.01 -18.88
N VAL A 7 -17.75 -35.66 -17.70
CA VAL A 7 -18.25 -36.10 -16.39
C VAL A 7 -19.29 -35.11 -15.87
N LYS A 8 -20.42 -35.62 -15.36
CA LYS A 8 -21.52 -34.81 -14.84
C LYS A 8 -21.35 -34.50 -13.36
N TYR A 9 -21.66 -33.26 -13.01
CA TYR A 9 -21.68 -32.75 -11.64
C TYR A 9 -23.03 -32.08 -11.35
N LYS A 10 -23.56 -32.34 -10.15
CA LYS A 10 -24.79 -31.73 -9.63
C LYS A 10 -24.45 -30.66 -8.63
N LEU A 11 -25.21 -29.57 -8.65
CA LEU A 11 -25.09 -28.52 -7.63
C LEU A 11 -25.34 -29.13 -6.26
N TRP A 12 -24.44 -28.86 -5.33
CA TRP A 12 -24.56 -29.22 -3.93
C TRP A 12 -24.64 -27.95 -3.12
N THR A 13 -25.60 -27.90 -2.21
CA THR A 13 -25.81 -26.75 -1.34
C THR A 13 -25.51 -27.18 0.09
N PRO A 14 -24.58 -26.51 0.78
CA PRO A 14 -24.32 -26.76 2.19
C PRO A 14 -25.59 -26.53 3.01
N LYS A 15 -25.84 -27.40 3.99
CA LYS A 15 -26.97 -27.31 4.92
C LYS A 15 -26.59 -26.67 6.24
N ASP A 16 -25.32 -26.80 6.63
CA ASP A 16 -24.77 -26.25 7.86
C ASP A 16 -23.60 -25.33 7.49
N GLU A 17 -23.77 -24.04 7.75
CA GLU A 17 -22.81 -23.00 7.40
C GLU A 17 -21.44 -23.25 8.06
N GLU A 18 -21.43 -23.56 9.36
CA GLU A 18 -20.20 -23.71 10.12
C GLU A 18 -19.50 -25.06 9.88
N LYS A 19 -20.27 -26.14 9.72
CA LYS A 19 -19.70 -27.50 9.59
C LYS A 19 -19.41 -27.90 8.16
N GLU A 20 -20.10 -27.30 7.19
CA GLU A 20 -19.97 -27.68 5.79
C GLU A 20 -19.39 -26.54 4.95
N PHE A 21 -19.87 -25.30 5.09
CA PHE A 21 -19.46 -24.21 4.20
C PHE A 21 -18.16 -23.51 4.62
N HIS A 22 -18.01 -23.16 5.90
CA HIS A 22 -16.79 -22.52 6.44
C HIS A 22 -15.53 -23.35 6.15
N PRO A 23 -15.51 -24.70 6.33
CA PRO A 23 -14.34 -25.52 6.02
C PRO A 23 -13.97 -25.49 4.54
N LEU A 24 -14.93 -25.46 3.61
CA LEU A 24 -14.65 -25.39 2.17
C LEU A 24 -13.97 -24.07 1.79
N VAL A 25 -14.46 -22.95 2.33
CA VAL A 25 -13.83 -21.64 2.13
C VAL A 25 -12.42 -21.62 2.72
N LYS A 26 -12.24 -22.18 3.92
CA LYS A 26 -10.93 -22.28 4.58
C LYS A 26 -9.97 -23.20 3.85
N GLU A 27 -10.45 -24.28 3.24
CA GLU A 27 -9.61 -25.19 2.43
C GLU A 27 -9.10 -24.49 1.18
N HIS A 28 -9.94 -23.67 0.55
CA HIS A 28 -9.64 -23.00 -0.74
C HIS A 28 -9.24 -21.53 -0.62
N TYR A 29 -8.85 -21.08 0.57
CA TYR A 29 -8.57 -19.66 0.80
C TYR A 29 -7.43 -19.12 -0.06
N LYS A 30 -6.47 -19.96 -0.46
CA LYS A 30 -5.38 -19.54 -1.36
C LYS A 30 -5.86 -19.33 -2.79
N GLU A 31 -6.76 -20.17 -3.26
CA GLU A 31 -7.41 -20.03 -4.57
C GLU A 31 -8.42 -18.88 -4.59
N ILE A 32 -8.91 -18.45 -3.43
CA ILE A 32 -9.79 -17.28 -3.28
C ILE A 32 -8.99 -15.98 -3.19
N PHE A 33 -8.02 -15.90 -2.26
CA PHE A 33 -7.34 -14.66 -1.85
C PHE A 33 -5.91 -14.51 -2.41
N GLY A 34 -5.32 -15.60 -2.89
CA GLY A 34 -4.00 -15.68 -3.51
C GLY A 34 -3.02 -16.53 -2.68
N GLU A 35 -2.01 -17.09 -3.35
CA GLU A 35 -1.02 -18.01 -2.74
C GLU A 35 -0.28 -17.43 -1.53
N ASP A 36 -0.01 -16.11 -1.53
CA ASP A 36 0.68 -15.40 -0.45
C ASP A 36 -0.26 -14.94 0.67
N SER A 37 -1.45 -15.53 0.75
CA SER A 37 -2.44 -15.21 1.78
C SER A 37 -2.24 -16.05 3.04
N LEU A 38 -2.61 -15.48 4.17
CA LEU A 38 -2.68 -16.11 5.48
C LEU A 38 -4.10 -16.01 6.00
N TYR A 39 -4.70 -17.12 6.41
CA TYR A 39 -6.07 -17.20 6.92
C TYR A 39 -6.05 -17.34 8.44
N PHE A 40 -6.81 -16.48 9.12
CA PHE A 40 -6.93 -16.42 10.57
C PHE A 40 -8.39 -16.64 10.96
N ASP A 41 -8.64 -17.77 11.62
CA ASP A 41 -9.97 -18.18 12.07
C ASP A 41 -10.29 -17.49 13.41
N THR A 42 -11.25 -16.58 13.41
CA THR A 42 -11.52 -15.73 14.59
C THR A 42 -12.23 -16.49 15.70
N LYS A 43 -13.02 -17.53 15.38
CA LYS A 43 -13.84 -18.27 16.36
C LYS A 43 -12.97 -18.97 17.42
N HIS A 44 -11.75 -19.38 17.05
CA HIS A 44 -10.79 -19.95 17.99
C HIS A 44 -10.12 -18.90 18.87
N VAL A 45 -9.95 -17.69 18.35
CA VAL A 45 -9.13 -16.63 18.97
C VAL A 45 -9.91 -15.79 19.98
N LEU A 46 -11.25 -15.77 19.91
CA LEU A 46 -12.08 -14.95 20.79
C LEU A 46 -12.64 -15.63 22.03
N LYS A 47 -12.38 -16.94 22.20
CA LYS A 47 -12.60 -17.61 23.49
C LYS A 47 -11.72 -17.03 24.61
N THR A 48 -10.71 -16.21 24.27
CA THR A 48 -9.73 -15.66 25.23
C THR A 48 -9.86 -14.15 25.48
N VAL A 49 -10.61 -13.39 24.65
CA VAL A 49 -10.66 -11.91 24.74
C VAL A 49 -12.11 -11.39 24.76
N SER A 50 -12.70 -11.31 25.95
CA SER A 50 -14.05 -10.78 26.15
C SER A 50 -14.07 -9.25 25.99
N GLY A 51 -14.69 -8.74 24.92
CA GLY A 51 -14.96 -7.29 24.76
C GLY A 51 -15.06 -6.77 23.33
N ILE A 52 -14.71 -7.56 22.33
CA ILE A 52 -14.82 -7.18 20.91
C ILE A 52 -16.31 -7.17 20.50
N GLY A 53 -16.67 -6.26 19.60
CA GLY A 53 -18.03 -6.14 19.03
C GLY A 53 -18.45 -7.36 18.20
N SER A 54 -19.15 -7.15 17.08
CA SER A 54 -19.40 -8.28 16.18
C SER A 54 -18.07 -8.75 15.60
N ILE A 55 -17.84 -10.05 15.70
CA ILE A 55 -16.64 -10.73 15.26
C ILE A 55 -16.92 -11.25 13.85
N PRO A 56 -16.05 -10.98 12.87
CA PRO A 56 -16.16 -11.59 11.55
C PRO A 56 -15.73 -13.06 11.59
N ASP A 57 -16.17 -13.89 10.67
CA ASP A 57 -15.77 -15.31 10.65
C ASP A 57 -14.26 -15.55 10.46
N ALA A 58 -13.60 -14.69 9.66
CA ALA A 58 -12.16 -14.77 9.47
C ALA A 58 -11.50 -13.43 9.12
N TYR A 59 -10.19 -13.35 9.38
CA TYR A 59 -9.31 -12.37 8.76
C TYR A 59 -8.41 -13.07 7.76
N VAL A 60 -8.13 -12.41 6.63
CA VAL A 60 -7.14 -12.88 5.67
C VAL A 60 -6.13 -11.79 5.38
N ILE A 61 -4.84 -12.07 5.54
CA ILE A 61 -3.76 -11.14 5.19
C ILE A 61 -3.13 -11.61 3.88
N ASN A 62 -3.19 -10.79 2.84
CA ASN A 62 -2.39 -11.03 1.63
C ASN A 62 -1.03 -10.31 1.78
N LEU A 63 0.04 -11.09 1.94
CA LEU A 63 1.38 -10.57 2.22
C LEU A 63 1.96 -9.79 1.04
N SER A 64 1.74 -10.27 -0.18
CA SER A 64 2.24 -9.63 -1.40
C SER A 64 1.61 -8.27 -1.66
N ARG A 65 0.36 -8.08 -1.25
CA ARG A 65 -0.37 -6.81 -1.41
C ARG A 65 -0.34 -5.93 -0.16
N ALA A 66 0.04 -6.48 0.99
CA ALA A 66 -0.14 -5.86 2.30
C ALA A 66 -1.58 -5.35 2.48
N GLU A 67 -2.53 -6.26 2.27
CA GLU A 67 -3.97 -6.03 2.42
C GLU A 67 -4.57 -6.96 3.48
N LEU A 68 -5.53 -6.43 4.23
CA LEU A 68 -6.34 -7.16 5.19
C LEU A 68 -7.76 -7.30 4.62
N TYR A 69 -8.21 -8.54 4.52
CA TYR A 69 -9.60 -8.89 4.25
C TYR A 69 -10.29 -9.28 5.55
N VAL A 70 -11.53 -8.83 5.67
CA VAL A 70 -12.47 -9.21 6.72
C VAL A 70 -13.52 -10.05 6.05
N VAL A 71 -13.65 -11.30 6.45
CA VAL A 71 -14.44 -12.31 5.74
C VAL A 71 -15.63 -12.70 6.59
N GLU A 72 -16.82 -12.57 6.01
CA GLU A 72 -18.07 -13.17 6.50
C GLU A 72 -18.50 -14.26 5.53
N ILE A 73 -18.96 -15.40 6.04
CA ILE A 73 -19.33 -16.56 5.23
C ILE A 73 -20.76 -16.94 5.58
N GLU A 74 -21.69 -16.71 4.64
CA GLU A 74 -23.13 -16.86 4.90
C GLU A 74 -23.81 -17.75 3.88
N LEU A 75 -24.78 -18.57 4.32
CA LEU A 75 -25.69 -19.26 3.40
C LEU A 75 -26.80 -18.32 2.90
N ALA A 76 -27.11 -18.37 1.61
CA ALA A 76 -28.19 -17.62 0.98
C ALA A 76 -29.58 -17.97 1.53
N SER A 77 -29.72 -19.09 2.23
CA SER A 77 -30.95 -19.49 2.93
C SER A 77 -31.15 -18.80 4.28
N HIS A 78 -30.12 -18.18 4.85
CA HIS A 78 -30.21 -17.41 6.08
C HIS A 78 -30.84 -16.02 5.81
N PRO A 79 -31.37 -15.32 6.83
CA PRO A 79 -31.80 -13.93 6.69
C PRO A 79 -30.57 -13.01 6.56
N VAL A 80 -29.93 -13.10 5.38
CA VAL A 80 -28.59 -12.55 5.13
C VAL A 80 -28.56 -11.04 5.31
N TYR A 81 -29.63 -10.33 4.93
CA TYR A 81 -29.72 -8.88 5.08
C TYR A 81 -29.51 -8.42 6.53
N ASP A 82 -30.26 -8.99 7.47
CA ASP A 82 -30.22 -8.57 8.88
C ASP A 82 -28.91 -8.98 9.57
N HIS A 83 -28.35 -10.11 9.18
CA HIS A 83 -27.11 -10.65 9.76
C HIS A 83 -25.89 -9.86 9.28
N ILE A 84 -25.68 -9.79 7.96
CA ILE A 84 -24.53 -9.11 7.36
C ILE A 84 -24.51 -7.63 7.71
N VAL A 85 -25.64 -6.93 7.56
CA VAL A 85 -25.67 -5.48 7.82
C VAL A 85 -25.32 -5.21 9.28
N LYS A 86 -25.86 -6.00 10.21
CA LYS A 86 -25.61 -5.82 11.64
C LYS A 86 -24.18 -6.18 12.04
N GLN A 87 -23.64 -7.29 11.54
CA GLN A 87 -22.28 -7.73 11.83
C GLN A 87 -21.27 -6.73 11.27
N LEU A 88 -21.38 -6.41 9.98
CA LEU A 88 -20.47 -5.49 9.31
C LEU A 88 -20.57 -4.09 9.86
N THR A 89 -21.77 -3.57 10.15
CA THR A 89 -21.92 -2.23 10.76
C THR A 89 -21.23 -2.16 12.12
N LYS A 90 -21.38 -3.20 12.96
CA LYS A 90 -20.70 -3.27 14.26
C LYS A 90 -19.19 -3.36 14.11
N PHE A 91 -18.70 -4.18 13.17
CA PHE A 91 -17.28 -4.31 12.89
C PHE A 91 -16.68 -3.00 12.37
N ILE A 92 -17.33 -2.37 11.39
CA ILE A 92 -16.96 -1.07 10.80
C ILE A 92 -16.91 0.02 11.87
N ASN A 93 -17.92 0.13 12.73
CA ASN A 93 -17.89 1.11 13.81
C ASN A 93 -16.81 0.74 14.86
N GLY A 94 -16.54 -0.54 15.04
CA GLY A 94 -15.49 -1.05 15.92
C GLY A 94 -14.09 -0.69 15.46
N ILE A 95 -13.75 -0.84 14.17
CA ILE A 95 -12.39 -0.56 13.67
C ILE A 95 -12.03 0.93 13.65
N GLU A 96 -13.02 1.82 13.73
CA GLU A 96 -12.84 3.26 13.95
C GLU A 96 -12.47 3.58 15.41
N ASN A 97 -12.81 2.70 16.36
CA ASN A 97 -12.39 2.79 17.75
C ASN A 97 -10.94 2.28 17.92
N LEU A 98 -10.09 3.08 18.55
CA LEU A 98 -8.66 2.77 18.74
C LEU A 98 -8.43 1.52 19.59
N ASP A 99 -9.24 1.28 20.63
CA ASP A 99 -9.08 0.14 21.53
C ASP A 99 -9.42 -1.17 20.80
N THR A 100 -10.54 -1.22 20.10
CA THR A 100 -10.92 -2.38 19.27
C THR A 100 -9.89 -2.64 18.18
N ARG A 101 -9.37 -1.57 17.54
CA ARG A 101 -8.32 -1.72 16.52
C ARG A 101 -7.05 -2.31 17.12
N ASN A 102 -6.61 -1.83 18.28
CA ASN A 102 -5.43 -2.39 18.96
C ASN A 102 -5.64 -3.85 19.35
N GLN A 103 -6.84 -4.22 19.83
CA GLN A 103 -7.17 -5.61 20.12
C GLN A 103 -7.05 -6.51 18.88
N ILE A 104 -7.47 -6.03 17.70
CA ILE A 104 -7.29 -6.78 16.44
C ILE A 104 -5.80 -6.89 16.06
N ILE A 105 -5.02 -5.82 16.27
CA ILE A 105 -3.57 -5.83 16.03
C ILE A 105 -2.88 -6.86 16.93
N ASP A 106 -3.14 -6.81 18.24
CA ASP A 106 -2.57 -7.71 19.23
C ASP A 106 -2.93 -9.16 18.90
N MET A 107 -4.21 -9.40 18.60
CA MET A 107 -4.71 -10.72 18.21
C MET A 107 -3.98 -11.31 16.99
N LEU A 108 -3.88 -10.55 15.90
CA LEU A 108 -3.20 -11.02 14.69
C LEU A 108 -1.69 -11.16 14.91
N TYR A 109 -1.10 -10.28 15.73
CA TYR A 109 0.31 -10.37 16.08
C TYR A 109 0.60 -11.63 16.88
N ASP A 110 -0.17 -11.92 17.92
CA ASP A 110 0.02 -13.07 18.81
C ASP A 110 -0.14 -14.39 18.04
N GLU A 111 -1.12 -14.48 17.15
CA GLU A 111 -1.32 -15.65 16.29
C GLU A 111 -0.13 -15.86 15.35
N ILE A 112 0.44 -14.78 14.80
CA ILE A 112 1.64 -14.86 13.95
C ILE A 112 2.88 -15.20 14.79
N ASP A 113 3.07 -14.59 15.95
CA ASP A 113 4.29 -14.71 16.75
C ASP A 113 4.41 -16.06 17.46
N SER A 114 3.26 -16.67 17.79
CA SER A 114 3.19 -17.98 18.46
C SER A 114 3.54 -19.17 17.55
N ASP A 115 3.40 -19.04 16.23
CA ASP A 115 3.82 -20.05 15.25
C ASP A 115 5.15 -19.65 14.59
N ILE A 116 6.21 -20.42 14.86
CA ILE A 116 7.56 -20.15 14.37
C ILE A 116 7.67 -20.14 12.82
N VAL A 117 6.89 -20.98 12.15
CA VAL A 117 6.88 -21.09 10.68
C VAL A 117 6.11 -19.92 10.08
N LEU A 118 4.96 -19.59 10.65
CA LEU A 118 4.14 -18.45 10.24
C LEU A 118 4.91 -17.14 10.43
N ARG A 119 5.53 -16.96 11.61
CA ARG A 119 6.41 -15.83 11.93
C ARG A 119 7.53 -15.66 10.89
N ALA A 120 8.27 -16.73 10.61
CA ALA A 120 9.36 -16.70 9.63
C ALA A 120 8.86 -16.37 8.21
N THR A 121 7.69 -16.91 7.84
CA THR A 121 7.04 -16.65 6.55
C THR A 121 6.69 -15.17 6.41
N VAL A 122 6.05 -14.57 7.43
CA VAL A 122 5.70 -13.15 7.46
C VAL A 122 6.95 -12.28 7.40
N GLN A 123 7.95 -12.53 8.25
CA GLN A 123 9.20 -11.76 8.30
C GLN A 123 9.93 -11.75 6.96
N LYS A 124 9.99 -12.91 6.31
CA LYS A 124 10.57 -13.05 4.97
C LYS A 124 9.81 -12.24 3.94
N ALA A 125 8.47 -12.30 3.96
CA ALA A 125 7.63 -11.58 3.01
C ALA A 125 7.72 -10.06 3.18
N ILE A 126 7.76 -9.56 4.42
CA ILE A 126 7.82 -8.11 4.71
C ILE A 126 9.24 -7.54 4.70
N GLY A 127 10.28 -8.40 4.69
CA GLY A 127 11.68 -7.98 4.74
C GLY A 127 12.08 -7.29 6.06
N SER A 128 11.40 -7.62 7.15
CA SER A 128 11.54 -6.97 8.46
C SER A 128 11.21 -7.95 9.57
N THR A 129 11.85 -7.80 10.73
CA THR A 129 11.50 -8.56 11.95
C THR A 129 10.34 -7.94 12.73
N ASP A 130 9.96 -6.70 12.40
CA ASP A 130 8.93 -5.91 13.08
C ASP A 130 7.52 -6.21 12.53
N ILE A 131 6.96 -7.34 12.98
CA ILE A 131 5.63 -7.85 12.57
C ILE A 131 4.52 -6.95 13.13
N TYR A 132 4.64 -6.51 14.38
CA TYR A 132 3.64 -5.66 15.03
C TYR A 132 3.40 -4.37 14.24
N ARG A 133 4.47 -3.72 13.79
CA ARG A 133 4.36 -2.53 12.93
C ARG A 133 3.73 -2.85 11.57
N PHE A 134 4.01 -4.02 11.00
CA PHE A 134 3.38 -4.45 9.76
C PHE A 134 1.87 -4.59 9.92
N VAL A 135 1.41 -5.34 10.93
CA VAL A 135 -0.02 -5.51 11.24
C VAL A 135 -0.68 -4.16 11.53
N SER A 136 -0.05 -3.33 12.37
CA SER A 136 -0.52 -1.96 12.65
C SER A 136 -0.70 -1.12 11.37
N LYS A 137 0.21 -1.28 10.40
CA LYS A 137 0.12 -0.60 9.12
C LYS A 137 -1.01 -1.14 8.24
N LEU A 138 -1.32 -2.44 8.29
CA LEU A 138 -2.49 -3.01 7.58
C LEU A 138 -3.78 -2.34 8.07
N LEU A 139 -3.96 -2.29 9.39
CA LEU A 139 -5.14 -1.70 10.04
C LEU A 139 -5.16 -0.16 10.04
N SER A 140 -4.08 0.49 9.60
CA SER A 140 -4.07 1.95 9.38
C SER A 140 -4.93 2.38 8.18
N LYS A 141 -5.27 1.45 7.29
CA LYS A 141 -6.18 1.64 6.17
C LYS A 141 -7.51 0.89 6.43
N PRO A 142 -8.62 1.33 5.82
CA PRO A 142 -9.84 0.52 5.79
C PRO A 142 -9.57 -0.88 5.23
N PRO A 143 -9.99 -1.96 5.91
CA PRO A 143 -9.89 -3.30 5.37
C PRO A 143 -10.86 -3.50 4.21
N ARG A 144 -10.59 -4.51 3.38
CA ARG A 144 -11.56 -4.98 2.38
C ARG A 144 -12.53 -5.93 3.06
N ILE A 145 -13.82 -5.69 2.90
CA ILE A 145 -14.84 -6.57 3.44
C ILE A 145 -15.28 -7.53 2.34
N VAL A 146 -15.24 -8.82 2.64
CA VAL A 146 -15.58 -9.89 1.71
C VAL A 146 -16.70 -10.71 2.30
N ILE A 147 -17.76 -10.88 1.53
CA ILE A 147 -18.89 -11.73 1.87
C ILE A 147 -18.86 -12.91 0.93
N ILE A 148 -18.71 -14.11 1.47
CA ILE A 148 -18.69 -15.34 0.70
C ILE A 148 -20.02 -16.05 0.89
N VAL A 149 -20.73 -16.28 -0.20
CA VAL A 149 -22.06 -16.92 -0.17
C VAL A 149 -22.12 -18.12 -1.11
N ASP A 150 -22.87 -19.14 -0.73
CA ASP A 150 -23.11 -20.32 -1.57
C ASP A 150 -23.93 -19.98 -2.82
N LYS A 151 -24.73 -18.90 -2.72
CA LYS A 151 -25.50 -18.34 -3.83
C LYS A 151 -25.69 -16.83 -3.70
N LYS A 152 -25.46 -16.11 -4.79
CA LYS A 152 -25.70 -14.67 -4.85
C LYS A 152 -27.18 -14.38 -5.02
N THR A 153 -27.74 -13.50 -4.19
CA THR A 153 -29.14 -13.07 -4.27
C THR A 153 -29.24 -11.55 -4.34
N PRO A 154 -30.32 -11.00 -4.94
CA PRO A 154 -30.55 -9.55 -4.95
C PRO A 154 -30.63 -8.94 -3.55
N GLU A 155 -31.09 -9.71 -2.56
CA GLU A 155 -31.17 -9.27 -1.16
C GLU A 155 -29.79 -9.02 -0.56
N ILE A 156 -28.82 -9.92 -0.82
CA ILE A 156 -27.42 -9.76 -0.38
C ILE A 156 -26.78 -8.55 -1.05
N GLU A 157 -27.03 -8.39 -2.36
CA GLU A 157 -26.51 -7.23 -3.09
C GLU A 157 -27.05 -5.92 -2.53
N GLU A 158 -28.35 -5.86 -2.20
CA GLU A 158 -28.97 -4.67 -1.61
C GLU A 158 -28.47 -4.39 -0.19
N ALA A 159 -28.33 -5.44 0.64
CA ALA A 159 -27.72 -5.37 1.96
C ALA A 159 -26.31 -4.76 1.92
N CYS A 160 -25.54 -5.09 0.89
CA CYS A 160 -24.20 -4.57 0.68
C CYS A 160 -24.19 -3.11 0.21
N ARG A 161 -25.14 -2.70 -0.63
CA ARG A 161 -25.22 -1.32 -1.16
C ARG A 161 -25.52 -0.28 -0.08
N VAL A 162 -26.26 -0.66 0.96
CA VAL A 162 -26.59 0.26 2.07
C VAL A 162 -25.42 0.48 3.03
N LEU A 163 -24.38 -0.35 2.97
CA LEU A 163 -23.20 -0.21 3.80
C LEU A 163 -22.31 0.94 3.30
N LYS A 164 -21.75 1.71 4.24
CA LYS A 164 -20.85 2.83 3.92
C LYS A 164 -19.52 2.38 3.30
N TYR A 165 -19.14 1.12 3.52
CA TYR A 165 -17.86 0.57 3.10
C TYR A 165 -18.08 -0.30 1.87
N GLN A 166 -17.10 -0.27 0.96
CA GLN A 166 -17.11 -1.13 -0.21
C GLN A 166 -16.96 -2.60 0.23
N THR A 167 -17.92 -3.42 -0.18
CA THR A 167 -17.96 -4.86 0.08
C THR A 167 -17.81 -5.63 -1.24
N ASP A 168 -17.02 -6.69 -1.21
CA ASP A 168 -16.88 -7.64 -2.30
C ASP A 168 -17.75 -8.86 -1.98
N ILE A 169 -18.76 -9.14 -2.81
CA ILE A 169 -19.58 -10.34 -2.69
C ILE A 169 -19.02 -11.40 -3.63
N MET A 170 -18.59 -12.54 -3.08
CA MET A 170 -18.09 -13.67 -3.82
C MET A 170 -19.07 -14.84 -3.71
N GLU A 171 -19.56 -15.30 -4.84
CA GLU A 171 -20.34 -16.54 -4.92
C GLU A 171 -19.39 -17.74 -5.01
N PHE A 172 -19.56 -18.71 -4.13
CA PHE A 172 -18.78 -19.94 -4.07
C PHE A 172 -19.70 -21.15 -4.27
N GLU A 173 -19.87 -21.55 -5.53
CA GLU A 173 -20.69 -22.70 -5.89
C GLU A 173 -19.90 -23.99 -5.74
N THR A 174 -20.53 -25.02 -5.19
CA THR A 174 -19.95 -26.35 -5.08
C THR A 174 -20.81 -27.37 -5.81
N PHE A 175 -20.15 -28.23 -6.60
CA PHE A 175 -20.79 -29.30 -7.34
C PHE A 175 -20.18 -30.64 -6.96
N VAL A 176 -21.01 -31.67 -6.83
CA VAL A 176 -20.59 -33.04 -6.55
C VAL A 176 -20.68 -33.89 -7.81
N ARG A 177 -19.69 -34.75 -8.04
CA ARG A 177 -19.67 -35.66 -9.18
C ARG A 177 -20.78 -36.71 -9.06
N GLU A 178 -21.52 -37.00 -10.13
CA GLU A 178 -22.70 -37.90 -10.07
C GLU A 178 -22.37 -39.34 -9.65
N ASP A 179 -21.21 -39.86 -10.08
CA ASP A 179 -20.70 -41.21 -9.83
C ASP A 179 -19.72 -41.27 -8.65
N ALA A 180 -19.33 -40.13 -8.08
CA ALA A 180 -18.44 -40.04 -6.91
C ALA A 180 -18.79 -38.82 -6.03
N PRO A 181 -19.77 -38.93 -5.13
CA PRO A 181 -20.29 -37.79 -4.36
C PRO A 181 -19.27 -37.06 -3.48
N ASN A 182 -18.14 -37.70 -3.16
CA ASN A 182 -17.03 -37.14 -2.40
C ASN A 182 -16.04 -36.33 -3.25
N VAL A 183 -16.23 -36.29 -4.57
CA VAL A 183 -15.43 -35.48 -5.49
C VAL A 183 -16.18 -34.18 -5.74
N HIS A 184 -15.60 -33.08 -5.26
CA HIS A 184 -16.15 -31.75 -5.40
C HIS A 184 -15.49 -31.00 -6.57
N ALA A 185 -16.27 -30.14 -7.21
CA ALA A 185 -15.82 -29.10 -8.11
C ALA A 185 -16.34 -27.76 -7.59
N HIS A 186 -15.45 -26.78 -7.45
CA HIS A 186 -15.80 -25.46 -6.94
C HIS A 186 -15.73 -24.42 -8.05
N LEU A 187 -16.73 -23.54 -8.11
CA LEU A 187 -16.82 -22.45 -9.07
C LEU A 187 -16.98 -21.13 -8.31
N PHE A 188 -16.02 -20.23 -8.50
CA PHE A 188 -16.00 -18.91 -7.91
C PHE A 188 -15.08 -18.00 -8.73
N GLU A 189 -15.21 -16.69 -8.55
CA GLU A 189 -14.28 -15.70 -9.10
C GLU A 189 -13.21 -15.35 -8.07
N PRO A 190 -11.92 -15.67 -8.31
CA PRO A 190 -10.87 -15.33 -7.36
C PRO A 190 -10.73 -13.81 -7.15
N LEU A 191 -10.60 -13.40 -5.90
CA LEU A 191 -10.46 -11.98 -5.53
C LEU A 191 -9.09 -11.38 -5.90
N PHE A 192 -8.10 -12.24 -6.17
CA PHE A 192 -6.84 -11.85 -6.78
C PHE A 192 -6.84 -11.94 -8.32
N GLY A 193 -7.86 -12.57 -8.91
CA GLY A 193 -7.99 -12.82 -10.36
C GLY A 193 -8.43 -11.59 -11.14
N ILE A 194 -9.34 -10.80 -10.58
CA ILE A 194 -9.79 -9.50 -11.13
C ILE A 194 -8.59 -8.55 -11.28
N GLU A 195 -7.64 -8.63 -10.35
CA GLU A 195 -6.40 -7.87 -10.42
C GLU A 195 -5.29 -8.55 -11.20
N ARG A 196 -5.27 -9.85 -11.50
CA ARG A 196 -4.22 -10.38 -12.40
C ARG A 196 -4.32 -9.81 -13.82
N ILE A 197 -5.52 -9.47 -14.28
CA ILE A 197 -5.73 -8.78 -15.56
C ILE A 197 -5.46 -7.28 -15.39
N GLU A 198 -5.96 -6.63 -14.34
CA GLU A 198 -5.64 -5.21 -14.10
C GLU A 198 -4.17 -4.98 -13.74
N MET A 199 -3.49 -5.90 -13.07
CA MET A 199 -2.07 -5.92 -12.71
C MET A 199 -1.23 -6.36 -13.89
N LYS A 200 -1.67 -7.24 -14.80
CA LYS A 200 -0.96 -7.40 -16.09
C LYS A 200 -1.08 -6.11 -16.91
N VAL A 201 -2.23 -5.47 -16.94
CA VAL A 201 -2.44 -4.17 -17.61
C VAL A 201 -1.73 -3.02 -16.88
N LYS A 202 -1.65 -3.04 -15.54
CA LYS A 202 -0.94 -2.06 -14.70
C LYS A 202 0.55 -2.35 -14.55
N GLU A 203 1.03 -3.59 -14.71
CA GLU A 203 2.45 -3.96 -14.80
C GLU A 203 2.97 -3.70 -16.21
N GLU A 204 2.19 -3.96 -17.27
CA GLU A 204 2.54 -3.49 -18.61
C GLU A 204 2.54 -1.95 -18.69
N LYS A 205 1.64 -1.27 -17.97
CA LYS A 205 1.66 0.19 -17.83
C LYS A 205 2.64 0.73 -16.77
N GLY A 206 3.08 -0.10 -15.83
CA GLY A 206 3.84 0.29 -14.63
C GLY A 206 5.29 -0.20 -14.57
N LYS A 207 5.68 -1.14 -15.45
CA LYS A 207 7.06 -1.62 -15.66
C LYS A 207 7.62 -1.25 -17.04
N ARG A 208 7.13 -0.16 -17.62
CA ARG A 208 8.04 0.72 -18.35
C ARG A 208 8.10 2.02 -17.58
N VAL A 209 9.04 2.09 -16.63
CA VAL A 209 9.65 3.39 -16.30
C VAL A 209 9.95 3.99 -17.67
N PRO A 210 9.26 5.08 -18.08
CA PRO A 210 9.47 5.62 -19.41
C PRO A 210 10.98 5.77 -19.62
N GLU A 211 11.52 5.46 -20.80
CA GLU A 211 12.98 5.33 -21.00
C GLU A 211 13.77 6.48 -20.34
N HIS A 212 13.20 7.68 -20.39
CA HIS A 212 13.74 8.87 -19.75
C HIS A 212 13.85 8.84 -18.22
N TYR A 213 13.10 8.05 -17.48
CA TYR A 213 13.16 7.95 -16.02
C TYR A 213 14.17 6.90 -15.52
N LYS A 214 15.01 6.31 -16.37
CA LYS A 214 16.01 5.31 -15.97
C LYS A 214 17.17 5.89 -15.15
N ASP A 215 17.75 6.98 -15.63
CA ASP A 215 18.90 7.66 -15.02
C ASP A 215 18.83 9.18 -15.28
N TRP A 216 19.77 9.93 -14.70
CA TRP A 216 19.88 11.37 -14.89
C TRP A 216 20.01 11.76 -16.37
N GLN A 217 20.84 11.04 -17.15
CA GLN A 217 21.10 11.35 -18.56
C GLN A 217 19.83 11.20 -19.41
N SER A 218 19.07 10.14 -19.18
CA SER A 218 17.81 9.85 -19.85
C SER A 218 16.76 10.89 -19.49
N LEU A 219 16.73 11.36 -18.23
CA LEU A 219 15.82 12.42 -17.78
C LEU A 219 16.20 13.75 -18.43
N TYR A 220 17.49 14.05 -18.42
CA TYR A 220 18.06 15.27 -18.99
C TYR A 220 17.79 15.37 -20.50
N ALA A 221 17.85 14.26 -21.23
CA ALA A 221 17.51 14.23 -22.65
C ALA A 221 16.03 14.55 -22.93
N TRP A 222 15.14 14.18 -22.00
CA TRP A 222 13.68 14.28 -22.17
C TRP A 222 13.06 15.61 -21.73
N VAL A 223 13.70 16.36 -20.84
CA VAL A 223 13.18 17.66 -20.42
C VAL A 223 13.22 18.68 -21.57
N GLU A 224 12.34 19.68 -21.49
CA GLU A 224 12.31 20.80 -22.43
C GLU A 224 13.61 21.62 -22.36
N ASP A 225 14.02 22.24 -23.48
CA ASP A 225 15.32 22.91 -23.57
C ASP A 225 15.46 24.09 -22.59
N ASN A 226 14.35 24.75 -22.24
CA ASN A 226 14.34 25.78 -21.20
C ASN A 226 14.72 25.20 -19.82
N VAL A 227 14.35 23.95 -19.51
CA VAL A 227 14.71 23.30 -18.25
C VAL A 227 16.21 23.00 -18.23
N LYS A 228 16.78 22.54 -19.35
CA LYS A 228 18.24 22.34 -19.50
C LYS A 228 18.99 23.66 -19.33
N ASP A 229 18.45 24.73 -19.92
CA ASP A 229 19.03 26.07 -19.85
C ASP A 229 19.02 26.66 -18.43
N VAL A 230 17.92 26.47 -17.71
CA VAL A 230 17.79 26.81 -16.28
C VAL A 230 18.72 25.97 -15.42
N GLU A 231 18.79 24.67 -15.67
CA GLU A 231 19.64 23.74 -14.93
C GLU A 231 21.12 24.10 -15.06
N LYS A 232 21.63 24.33 -16.27
CA LYS A 232 23.02 24.74 -16.51
C LYS A 232 23.35 26.08 -15.86
N ALA A 233 22.43 27.05 -15.96
CA ALA A 233 22.63 28.38 -15.39
C ALA A 233 22.65 28.34 -13.86
N LEU A 234 21.74 27.57 -13.26
CA LEU A 234 21.70 27.41 -11.81
C LEU A 234 22.88 26.59 -11.31
N GLU A 235 23.25 25.50 -11.98
CA GLU A 235 24.43 24.70 -11.66
C GLU A 235 25.68 25.58 -11.65
N SER A 236 25.88 26.41 -12.68
CA SER A 236 27.00 27.35 -12.76
C SER A 236 26.98 28.35 -11.60
N SER A 237 25.79 28.84 -11.24
CA SER A 237 25.61 29.75 -10.09
C SER A 237 25.95 29.08 -8.76
N ILE A 238 25.57 27.81 -8.58
CA ILE A 238 25.90 27.02 -7.38
C ILE A 238 27.40 26.77 -7.29
N ILE A 239 28.06 26.38 -8.38
CA ILE A 239 29.51 26.16 -8.39
C ILE A 239 30.25 27.46 -8.07
N SER A 240 29.73 28.60 -8.54
CA SER A 240 30.32 29.92 -8.25
C SER A 240 30.19 30.38 -6.80
N ILE A 241 29.41 29.71 -5.94
CA ILE A 241 29.36 30.01 -4.50
C ILE A 241 30.76 29.86 -3.90
N ASN A 242 31.41 28.71 -4.13
CA ASN A 242 32.79 28.46 -3.75
C ASN A 242 33.37 27.33 -4.61
N PRO A 243 34.07 27.63 -5.73
CA PRO A 243 34.51 26.62 -6.69
C PRO A 243 35.46 25.54 -6.14
N SER A 244 36.17 25.82 -5.04
CA SER A 244 37.09 24.85 -4.41
C SER A 244 36.40 23.92 -3.41
N GLU A 245 35.20 24.27 -2.96
CA GLU A 245 34.48 23.56 -1.90
C GLU A 245 33.21 22.88 -2.42
N VAL A 246 32.56 23.43 -3.43
CA VAL A 246 31.34 22.84 -4.01
C VAL A 246 31.71 21.61 -4.85
N THR A 247 31.25 20.44 -4.40
CA THR A 247 31.31 19.20 -5.19
C THR A 247 29.90 18.80 -5.63
N LYS A 248 29.80 18.07 -6.75
CA LYS A 248 28.53 17.55 -7.28
C LYS A 248 28.63 16.07 -7.59
N ALA A 249 27.53 15.34 -7.41
CA ALA A 249 27.44 13.93 -7.74
C ALA A 249 26.03 13.57 -8.24
N ILE A 250 25.97 12.65 -9.20
CA ILE A 250 24.71 12.09 -9.68
C ILE A 250 24.35 10.88 -8.81
N HIS A 251 23.15 10.90 -8.22
CA HIS A 251 22.59 9.79 -7.45
C HIS A 251 21.29 9.33 -8.10
N GLY A 252 21.39 8.30 -8.94
CA GLY A 252 20.28 7.78 -9.74
C GLY A 252 19.74 8.84 -10.71
N ARG A 253 18.70 9.57 -10.28
CA ARG A 253 17.96 10.56 -11.08
C ARG A 253 18.11 11.99 -10.57
N TYR A 254 19.05 12.20 -9.66
CA TYR A 254 19.25 13.46 -8.96
C TYR A 254 20.68 13.93 -9.14
N LEU A 255 20.85 15.23 -9.38
CA LEU A 255 22.15 15.89 -9.29
C LEU A 255 22.21 16.57 -7.92
N CYS A 256 23.10 16.09 -7.06
CA CYS A 256 23.27 16.58 -5.70
C CYS A 256 24.54 17.43 -5.59
N PHE A 257 24.47 18.48 -4.77
CA PHE A 257 25.56 19.40 -4.50
C PHE A 257 25.94 19.34 -3.01
N TYR A 258 27.25 19.34 -2.75
CA TYR A 258 27.83 19.14 -1.42
C TYR A 258 28.88 20.20 -1.12
N LYS A 259 28.97 20.61 0.14
CA LYS A 259 30.05 21.45 0.68
C LYS A 259 31.19 20.55 1.16
N GLY A 260 32.26 20.50 0.39
CA GLY A 260 33.40 19.60 0.59
C GLY A 260 33.08 18.16 0.20
N LYS A 261 33.49 17.20 1.04
CA LYS A 261 33.35 15.77 0.76
C LYS A 261 31.87 15.33 0.78
N PRO A 262 31.37 14.59 -0.24
CA PRO A 262 29.98 14.12 -0.26
C PRO A 262 29.58 13.30 0.97
N SER A 263 28.50 13.70 1.63
CA SER A 263 27.91 13.04 2.79
C SER A 263 26.48 13.56 3.04
N THR A 264 25.74 12.92 3.94
CA THR A 264 24.42 13.39 4.39
C THR A 264 24.47 14.70 5.19
N LYS A 265 25.65 15.08 5.73
CA LYS A 265 25.86 16.34 6.44
C LYS A 265 26.26 17.50 5.53
N SER A 266 26.93 17.19 4.42
CA SER A 266 27.49 18.19 3.49
C SER A 266 26.60 18.49 2.30
N ILE A 267 25.60 17.65 2.00
CA ILE A 267 24.63 17.94 0.95
C ILE A 267 23.83 19.20 1.29
N PHE A 268 23.74 20.14 0.35
CA PHE A 268 23.01 21.40 0.52
C PHE A 268 21.98 21.66 -0.58
N ALA A 269 22.09 21.01 -1.74
CA ALA A 269 21.07 21.10 -2.77
C ALA A 269 20.93 19.78 -3.54
N ALA A 270 19.71 19.45 -3.96
CA ALA A 270 19.46 18.36 -4.90
C ALA A 270 18.51 18.80 -6.00
N PHE A 271 18.88 18.53 -7.24
CA PHE A 271 18.09 18.82 -8.43
C PHE A 271 17.23 17.63 -8.81
N LEU A 272 15.96 17.90 -9.06
CA LEU A 272 14.99 16.93 -9.57
C LEU A 272 14.40 17.46 -10.87
N LEU A 273 14.74 16.82 -11.97
CA LEU A 273 14.24 17.19 -13.29
C LEU A 273 12.77 16.81 -13.45
N THR A 274 11.99 17.71 -14.04
CA THR A 274 10.65 17.43 -14.57
C THR A 274 10.56 18.02 -15.97
N LYS A 275 9.60 17.55 -16.78
CA LYS A 275 9.49 17.97 -18.19
C LYS A 275 9.56 19.48 -18.40
N LYS A 276 8.95 20.26 -17.51
CA LYS A 276 8.69 21.72 -17.65
C LYS A 276 9.32 22.59 -16.57
N ALA A 277 10.03 22.00 -15.60
CA ALA A 277 10.61 22.73 -14.49
C ALA A 277 11.76 21.96 -13.84
N LEU A 278 12.72 22.70 -13.31
CA LEU A 278 13.71 22.19 -12.36
C LEU A 278 13.15 22.33 -10.94
N LYS A 279 13.01 21.22 -10.22
CA LYS A 279 12.77 21.24 -8.78
C LYS A 279 14.10 21.24 -8.05
N VAL A 280 14.17 22.01 -6.98
CA VAL A 280 15.35 22.06 -6.11
C VAL A 280 14.92 21.72 -4.69
N ARG A 281 15.66 20.82 -4.06
CA ARG A 281 15.56 20.51 -2.63
C ARG A 281 16.70 21.13 -1.88
N ILE A 282 16.39 21.75 -0.76
CA ILE A 282 17.37 22.37 0.14
C ILE A 282 17.08 21.97 1.59
N ARG A 283 18.12 22.06 2.41
CA ARG A 283 18.02 21.98 3.87
C ARG A 283 17.73 23.38 4.41
N THR A 284 16.84 23.46 5.38
CA THR A 284 16.52 24.72 6.06
C THR A 284 16.51 24.52 7.57
N ASP A 285 17.00 25.50 8.32
CA ASP A 285 16.79 25.58 9.76
C ASP A 285 15.54 26.45 10.04
N PRO A 286 14.49 25.90 10.67
CA PRO A 286 13.23 26.61 10.89
C PRO A 286 13.39 27.91 11.69
N ASN A 287 14.46 28.06 12.47
CA ASN A 287 14.68 29.25 13.28
C ASN A 287 15.29 30.41 12.48
N THR A 288 16.05 30.11 11.43
CA THR A 288 16.89 31.08 10.71
C THR A 288 16.49 31.24 9.25
N PHE A 289 15.75 30.28 8.68
CA PHE A 289 15.35 30.26 7.28
C PHE A 289 14.42 31.42 6.93
N LYS A 290 14.75 32.12 5.84
CA LYS A 290 14.02 33.27 5.31
C LYS A 290 13.62 33.02 3.87
N ASP A 291 12.31 33.03 3.61
CA ASP A 291 11.70 32.92 2.29
C ASP A 291 10.58 33.97 2.13
N PRO A 292 10.91 35.28 2.06
CA PRO A 292 9.92 36.34 1.97
C PRO A 292 9.02 36.24 0.73
N GLN A 293 9.49 35.65 -0.38
CA GLN A 293 8.66 35.44 -1.57
C GLN A 293 7.87 34.13 -1.53
N ARG A 294 8.00 33.36 -0.44
CA ARG A 294 7.33 32.07 -0.22
C ARG A 294 7.51 31.08 -1.38
N LEU A 295 8.69 31.05 -1.98
CA LEU A 295 8.97 30.18 -3.12
C LEU A 295 8.94 28.69 -2.73
N THR A 296 9.27 28.35 -1.49
CA THR A 296 9.18 27.00 -0.93
C THR A 296 7.78 26.61 -0.45
N GLY A 297 6.92 27.61 -0.23
CA GLY A 297 5.63 27.45 0.43
C GLY A 297 5.76 26.90 1.86
N ASP A 298 4.66 26.34 2.37
CA ASP A 298 4.59 25.85 3.76
C ASP A 298 4.93 24.35 3.90
N LYS A 299 5.21 23.67 2.78
CA LYS A 299 5.38 22.22 2.77
C LYS A 299 6.79 21.79 3.16
N VAL A 300 6.88 21.09 4.29
CA VAL A 300 8.09 20.37 4.74
C VAL A 300 8.00 18.90 4.32
N TYR A 301 9.10 18.35 3.81
CA TYR A 301 9.15 16.98 3.31
C TYR A 301 9.87 16.03 4.27
N LYS A 302 9.58 14.73 4.14
CA LYS A 302 10.21 13.66 4.91
C LYS A 302 11.69 13.57 4.50
N GLY A 303 12.59 14.15 5.30
CA GLY A 303 14.04 14.29 5.06
C GLY A 303 14.71 13.12 4.33
N TRP A 304 14.64 13.15 3.00
CA TRP A 304 15.11 12.09 2.11
C TRP A 304 16.54 12.35 1.74
N PHE A 305 16.85 13.59 1.37
CA PHE A 305 18.20 14.07 1.10
C PHE A 305 18.88 14.55 2.38
N PHE A 306 18.11 15.18 3.27
CA PHE A 306 18.64 15.82 4.48
C PHE A 306 18.15 15.10 5.73
N LYS A 307 19.09 14.52 6.50
CA LYS A 307 18.78 13.82 7.75
C LYS A 307 18.60 14.75 8.96
N GLN A 308 19.01 16.01 8.81
CA GLN A 308 18.93 17.04 9.83
C GLN A 308 18.34 18.30 9.20
N GLY A 309 17.63 19.11 10.01
CA GLY A 309 16.87 20.27 9.54
C GLY A 309 15.57 19.89 8.82
N GLU A 310 14.91 20.89 8.27
CA GLU A 310 13.73 20.72 7.41
C GLU A 310 14.16 20.55 5.95
N GLU A 311 13.52 19.64 5.22
CA GLU A 311 13.67 19.55 3.77
C GLU A 311 12.55 20.34 3.08
N ARG A 312 12.92 21.35 2.29
CA ARG A 312 11.99 22.17 1.50
C ARG A 312 12.22 22.02 0.00
N GLU A 313 11.18 22.25 -0.80
CA GLU A 313 11.22 22.17 -2.27
C GLU A 313 10.74 23.48 -2.88
N PHE A 314 11.40 23.91 -3.94
CA PHE A 314 10.87 24.93 -4.84
C PHE A 314 11.07 24.57 -6.31
N LYS A 315 10.38 25.29 -7.21
CA LYS A 315 10.39 25.05 -8.66
C LYS A 315 10.87 26.28 -9.42
N ILE A 316 11.77 26.04 -10.37
CA ILE A 316 12.32 27.05 -11.27
C ILE A 316 11.92 26.66 -12.69
N ARG A 317 11.29 27.58 -13.40
CA ARG A 317 10.81 27.41 -14.78
C ARG A 317 11.56 28.30 -15.77
N SER A 318 12.21 29.36 -15.29
CA SER A 318 12.91 30.33 -16.11
C SER A 318 14.11 30.95 -15.37
N ARG A 319 15.02 31.60 -16.11
CA ARG A 319 16.26 32.15 -15.57
C ARG A 319 16.04 33.32 -14.61
N GLU A 320 14.94 34.04 -14.76
CA GLU A 320 14.61 35.20 -13.94
C GLU A 320 14.37 34.81 -12.47
N GLN A 321 14.08 33.54 -12.21
CA GLN A 321 13.90 33.00 -10.85
C GLN A 321 15.24 32.59 -10.19
N ILE A 322 16.33 32.49 -10.94
CA ILE A 322 17.64 32.04 -10.43
C ILE A 322 18.19 32.94 -9.32
N PRO A 323 18.17 34.29 -9.43
CA PRO A 323 18.71 35.16 -8.38
C PRO A 323 18.10 34.86 -7.00
N TYR A 324 16.78 34.75 -6.93
CA TYR A 324 16.10 34.45 -5.67
C TYR A 324 16.27 32.99 -5.23
N ALA A 325 16.25 32.04 -6.17
CA ALA A 325 16.56 30.64 -5.88
C ALA A 325 17.95 30.50 -5.23
N MET A 326 18.94 31.28 -5.68
CA MET A 326 20.29 31.29 -5.12
C MET A 326 20.33 31.85 -3.70
N GLU A 327 19.45 32.78 -3.31
CA GLU A 327 19.35 33.24 -1.91
C GLU A 327 18.92 32.10 -0.98
N LEU A 328 17.99 31.26 -1.42
CA LEU A 328 17.53 30.09 -0.66
C LEU A 328 18.60 29.00 -0.60
N ILE A 329 19.29 28.75 -1.71
CA ILE A 329 20.35 27.74 -1.78
C ILE A 329 21.55 28.15 -0.91
N LYS A 330 21.91 29.44 -0.88
CA LYS A 330 22.98 29.95 -0.02
C LYS A 330 22.70 29.72 1.45
N GLN A 331 21.47 29.98 1.92
CA GLN A 331 21.08 29.66 3.30
C GLN A 331 21.30 28.18 3.63
N SER A 332 21.00 27.27 2.69
CA SER A 332 21.27 25.85 2.87
C SER A 332 22.76 25.51 2.82
N TYR A 333 23.53 26.19 1.98
CA TYR A 333 24.99 26.03 1.87
C TYR A 333 25.69 26.42 3.17
N ASP A 334 25.28 27.53 3.77
CA ASP A 334 25.89 28.09 4.97
C ASP A 334 25.80 27.12 6.15
N ILE A 335 24.63 26.50 6.35
CA ILE A 335 24.39 25.53 7.43
C ILE A 335 24.85 24.09 7.12
N SER A 336 25.40 23.85 5.92
CA SER A 336 25.87 22.51 5.53
C SER A 336 27.32 22.31 5.93
N GLY A 337 27.66 21.09 6.32
CA GLY A 337 29.01 20.75 6.81
C GLY A 337 29.31 21.19 8.25
N GLU A 338 28.38 21.86 8.95
CA GLU A 338 28.55 22.23 10.36
C GLU A 338 28.22 21.06 11.30
N ILE A 339 29.27 20.58 11.99
CA ILE A 339 29.39 19.63 13.12
C ILE A 339 28.83 18.20 12.93
#